data_AF-A0AAW5MQV3-F1
#
_entry.id   AF-A0AAW5MQV3-F1
#
_cell.length_a   1.000
_cell.length_b   1.000
_cell.length_c   1.000
_cell.angle_alpha   90.00
_cell.angle_beta   90.00
_cell.angle_gamma   90.00
#
_symmetry.space_group_name_H-M   'P 1'
#
loop_
_entity.id
_entity.type
_entity.pdbx_description
1 polymer ?
#
loop_
_entity_poly.entity_id
_entity_poly.type
_entity_poly.pdbx_seq_one_letter_code
_entity_poly.pdbx_strand_id
1 'polypeptide(L)'
;MRLRKLKLKNFRGYRNSTEIIIDESMTGIVGRNDFGKSTLLEALAIFFETEGMKADKNDMNCFSLREGDGRFEIACEFDDLPDFIMIDDRVQTTLASEHLLNEDG
;
A
#
# COMPACT_ATOMS: atom_id res chain seq x y z
N MET A 1 -0.53 5.82 -14.32
CA MET A 1 -0.29 4.99 -13.14
C MET A 1 -1.60 4.84 -12.41
N ARG A 2 -2.02 3.59 -12.19
CA ARG A 2 -3.28 3.25 -11.52
C ARG A 2 -3.00 2.23 -10.43
N LEU A 3 -3.65 2.37 -9.27
CA LEU A 3 -3.49 1.45 -8.14
C LEU A 3 -4.17 0.11 -8.44
N ARG A 4 -3.41 -0.99 -8.44
CA ARG A 4 -3.89 -2.34 -8.77
C ARG A 4 -4.03 -3.25 -7.54
N LYS A 5 -3.18 -3.06 -6.53
CA LYS A 5 -3.15 -3.93 -5.34
C LYS A 5 -2.72 -3.15 -4.11
N LEU A 6 -3.37 -3.43 -2.98
CA LEU A 6 -2.91 -3.05 -1.64
C LEU A 6 -2.53 -4.32 -0.87
N LYS A 7 -1.36 -4.34 -0.25
CA LYS A 7 -0.88 -5.42 0.60
C LYS A 7 -0.61 -4.90 2.01
N LEU A 8 -1.18 -5.58 2.99
CA LEU A 8 -1.04 -5.26 4.41
C LEU A 8 -0.50 -6.46 5.18
N LYS A 9 0.43 -6.22 6.10
CA LYS A 9 0.94 -7.25 7.02
C LYS A 9 1.31 -6.61 8.34
N ASN A 10 0.96 -7.27 9.44
CA ASN A 10 1.14 -6.76 10.80
C ASN A 10 0.56 -5.36 11.04
N PHE A 11 -0.41 -4.90 10.23
CA PHE A 11 -1.00 -3.56 10.30
C PHE A 11 -2.40 -3.63 10.91
N ARG A 12 -2.54 -3.13 12.15
CA ARG A 12 -3.78 -3.11 12.93
C ARG A 12 -4.48 -4.46 12.93
N GLY A 13 -5.69 -4.58 12.39
CA GLY A 13 -6.41 -5.86 12.31
C GLY A 13 -5.80 -6.88 11.34
N TYR A 14 -4.95 -6.46 10.40
CA TYR A 14 -4.33 -7.30 9.37
C TYR A 14 -3.03 -7.91 9.88
N ARG A 15 -3.13 -9.01 10.61
CA ARG A 15 -1.97 -9.77 11.12
C ARG A 15 -1.18 -10.43 9.99
N ASN A 16 -1.85 -11.28 9.23
CA ASN A 16 -1.23 -11.99 8.11
C ASN A 16 -1.10 -11.09 6.89
N SER A 17 -0.19 -11.47 5.98
CA SER A 17 -0.09 -10.86 4.66
C SER A 17 -1.43 -11.00 3.94
N THR A 18 -2.10 -9.86 3.76
CA THR A 18 -3.41 -9.77 3.11
C THR A 18 -3.28 -8.90 1.88
N GLU A 19 -3.72 -9.41 0.74
CA GLU A 19 -3.71 -8.70 -0.54
C GLU A 19 -5.14 -8.35 -0.95
N ILE A 20 -5.35 -7.09 -1.31
CA ILE A 20 -6.61 -6.54 -1.79
C ILE A 20 -6.38 -6.16 -3.24
N ILE A 21 -7.02 -6.88 -4.16
CA ILE A 21 -6.99 -6.58 -5.59
C ILE A 21 -7.98 -5.45 -5.86
N ILE A 22 -7.50 -4.43 -6.56
CA ILE A 22 -8.26 -3.27 -6.99
C ILE A 22 -8.31 -3.35 -8.51
N ASP A 23 -9.38 -3.96 -9.02
CA ASP A 23 -9.63 -4.09 -10.44
C ASP A 23 -10.73 -3.12 -10.90
N GLU A 24 -10.94 -3.04 -12.22
CA GLU A 24 -11.91 -2.13 -12.85
C GLU A 24 -13.36 -2.42 -12.46
N SER A 25 -13.65 -3.64 -11.97
CA SER A 25 -14.99 -4.05 -11.53
C SER A 25 -15.26 -3.76 -10.05
N MET A 26 -14.26 -3.28 -9.31
CA MET A 26 -14.41 -2.93 -7.91
C MET A 26 -15.35 -1.72 -7.73
N THR A 27 -16.51 -1.96 -7.13
CA THR A 27 -17.55 -0.93 -6.93
C THR A 27 -17.59 -0.36 -5.52
N GLY A 28 -16.99 -1.04 -4.54
CA GLY A 28 -16.91 -0.55 -3.17
C GLY A 28 -16.45 -1.60 -2.16
N ILE A 29 -16.14 -1.14 -0.94
CA ILE A 29 -15.73 -1.98 0.19
C ILE A 29 -16.90 -2.04 1.18
N VAL A 30 -17.46 -3.23 1.38
CA VAL A 30 -18.62 -3.45 2.25
C VAL A 30 -18.31 -4.42 3.39
N GLY A 31 -19.06 -4.31 4.50
CA GLY A 31 -18.86 -5.13 5.68
C GLY A 31 -19.36 -4.43 6.95
N ARG A 32 -19.38 -5.15 8.07
CA ARG A 32 -19.80 -4.60 9.37
C ARG A 32 -18.84 -3.52 9.86
N ASN A 33 -19.31 -2.63 10.73
CA ASN A 33 -18.46 -1.62 11.35
C ASN A 33 -17.36 -2.27 12.18
N ASP A 34 -16.20 -1.61 12.26
CA ASP A 34 -15.03 -2.07 13.00
C ASP A 34 -14.38 -3.36 12.51
N PHE A 35 -14.76 -3.86 11.32
CA PHE A 35 -14.10 -4.99 10.65
C PHE A 35 -12.90 -4.59 9.77
N GLY A 36 -12.35 -3.38 9.95
CA GLY A 36 -11.14 -2.95 9.24
C GLY A 36 -11.37 -2.36 7.83
N LYS A 37 -12.60 -1.93 7.51
CA LYS A 37 -12.89 -1.22 6.25
C LYS A 37 -12.14 0.12 6.16
N SER A 38 -12.29 0.97 7.18
CA SER A 38 -11.59 2.26 7.27
C SER A 38 -10.08 2.08 7.30
N THR A 39 -9.60 0.98 7.91
CA THR A 39 -8.19 0.63 7.97
C THR A 39 -7.54 0.49 6.60
N LEU A 40 -8.27 0.01 5.57
CA LEU A 40 -7.75 -0.03 4.19
C LEU A 40 -7.50 1.38 3.66
N LEU A 41 -8.45 2.30 3.85
CA LEU A 41 -8.34 3.68 3.41
C LEU A 41 -7.26 4.45 4.19
N GLU A 42 -7.15 4.20 5.49
CA GLU A 42 -6.11 4.79 6.34
C GLU A 42 -4.71 4.29 5.98
N ALA A 43 -4.56 3.01 5.62
CA ALA A 43 -3.30 2.49 5.10
C ALA A 43 -2.88 3.20 3.80
N LEU A 44 -3.83 3.42 2.88
CA LEU A 44 -3.58 4.18 1.66
C LEU A 44 -3.23 5.63 1.97
N ALA A 45 -3.91 6.26 2.93
CA ALA A 45 -3.61 7.63 3.34
C ALA A 45 -2.20 7.77 3.93
N ILE A 46 -1.74 6.77 4.71
CA ILE A 46 -0.35 6.70 5.19
C ILE A 46 0.62 6.49 4.02
N PHE A 47 0.33 5.58 3.09
CA PHE A 47 1.19 5.28 1.94
C PHE A 47 1.40 6.49 1.02
N PHE A 48 0.34 7.25 0.76
CA PHE A 48 0.38 8.47 -0.06
C PHE A 48 0.73 9.74 0.73
N GLU A 49 1.10 9.61 2.01
CA GLU A 49 1.46 10.72 2.89
C GLU A 49 0.42 11.87 2.88
N THR A 50 -0.86 11.51 2.92
CA THR A 50 -1.95 12.50 2.99
C THR A 50 -1.78 13.39 4.23
N GLU A 51 -2.07 14.69 4.13
CA GLU A 51 -1.84 15.64 5.22
C GLU A 51 -2.40 15.15 6.57
N GLY A 52 -1.52 15.07 7.57
CA GLY A 52 -1.85 14.63 8.92
C GLY A 52 -1.92 13.10 9.13
N MET A 53 -1.81 12.29 8.07
CA MET A 53 -1.82 10.83 8.15
C MET A 53 -0.39 10.29 8.12
N LYS A 54 0.12 9.90 9.29
CA LYS A 54 1.45 9.31 9.46
C LYS A 54 1.35 7.99 10.19
N ALA A 55 2.26 7.08 9.85
CA ALA A 55 2.45 5.84 10.58
C ALA A 55 2.74 6.10 12.06
N ASP A 56 2.04 5.38 12.93
CA ASP A 56 2.26 5.40 14.38
C ASP A 56 2.61 4.00 14.89
N LYS A 57 3.33 3.93 16.02
CA LYS A 57 3.66 2.64 16.67
C LYS A 57 2.41 1.81 17.02
N ASN A 58 1.28 2.46 17.25
CA ASN A 58 0.01 1.82 17.57
C ASN A 58 -0.69 1.24 16.34
N ASP A 59 -0.19 1.51 15.13
CA ASP A 59 -0.64 0.84 13.91
C ASP A 59 -0.15 -0.61 13.83
N MET A 60 0.80 -1.01 14.68
CA MET A 60 1.25 -2.39 14.75
C MET A 60 0.15 -3.32 15.27
N ASN A 61 -0.03 -4.47 14.63
CA ASN A 61 -0.92 -5.51 15.13
C ASN A 61 -0.46 -5.95 16.53
N CYS A 62 -1.37 -5.89 17.50
CA CYS A 62 -1.03 -6.11 18.90
C CYS A 62 -0.65 -7.57 19.23
N PHE A 63 -1.08 -8.54 18.42
CA PHE A 63 -0.66 -9.93 18.58
C PHE A 63 0.73 -10.15 17.99
N SER A 64 0.99 -9.66 16.77
CA SER A 64 2.31 -9.70 16.15
C SER A 64 3.37 -9.03 17.03
N LEU A 65 3.05 -7.86 17.60
CA LEU A 65 3.94 -7.15 18.53
C LEU A 65 4.28 -7.98 19.78
N ARG A 66 3.31 -8.72 20.33
CA ARG A 66 3.54 -9.60 21.49
C ARG A 66 4.38 -10.82 21.14
N GLU A 67 4.35 -11.26 19.89
CA GLU A 67 5.13 -12.39 19.38
C GLU A 67 6.55 -11.99 18.96
N GLY A 68 6.89 -10.70 19.07
CA GLY A 68 8.24 -10.18 18.85
C GLY A 68 8.44 -9.52 17.49
N ASP A 69 7.40 -9.40 16.65
CA ASP A 69 7.50 -8.56 15.45
C ASP A 69 7.64 -7.09 15.84
N GLY A 70 8.45 -6.34 15.08
CA GLY A 70 8.70 -4.91 15.32
C GLY A 70 8.32 -4.00 14.16
N ARG A 71 7.69 -4.54 13.10
CA ARG A 71 7.38 -3.80 11.87
C ARG A 71 6.06 -4.28 11.26
N PHE A 72 5.34 -3.32 10.68
CA PHE A 72 4.24 -3.57 9.77
C PHE A 72 4.63 -3.17 8.35
N GLU A 73 3.89 -3.69 7.38
CA GLU A 73 4.12 -3.44 5.96
C GLU A 73 2.82 -2.93 5.33
N ILE A 74 2.93 -1.81 4.60
CA ILE A 74 1.91 -1.31 3.67
C ILE A 74 2.61 -1.22 2.32
N ALA A 75 2.14 -1.98 1.34
CA ALA A 75 2.69 -1.97 -0.01
C ALA A 75 1.58 -1.78 -1.04
N CYS A 76 1.84 -0.97 -2.06
CA CYS A 76 0.94 -0.76 -3.18
C CYS A 76 1.62 -1.24 -4.47
N GLU A 77 0.85 -1.87 -5.34
CA GLU A 77 1.26 -2.22 -6.70
C GLU A 77 0.46 -1.35 -7.68
N PHE A 78 1.15 -0.83 -8.70
CA PHE A 78 0.56 0.03 -9.71
C PHE A 78 0.68 -0.59 -11.09
N ASP A 79 -0.35 -0.43 -11.91
CA ASP A 79 -0.33 -0.72 -13.33
C ASP A 79 -0.52 0.56 -14.15
N ASP A 80 -0.69 0.41 -15.47
CA ASP A 80 -0.85 1.54 -16.40
C ASP A 80 0.27 2.59 -16.22
N LEU A 81 1.51 2.08 -16.22
CA LEU A 81 2.70 2.87 -15.94
C LEU A 81 3.06 3.75 -17.15
N PRO A 82 3.57 4.97 -16.94
CA PRO A 82 4.00 5.80 -18.06
C PRO A 82 5.24 5.18 -18.73
N ASP A 83 5.32 5.32 -20.05
CA ASP A 83 6.47 4.82 -20.83
C ASP A 83 7.80 5.47 -20.39
N PHE A 84 7.73 6.72 -19.91
CA PHE A 84 8.88 7.50 -19.45
C PHE A 84 8.56 8.30 -18.19
N ILE A 85 9.58 8.53 -17.38
CA ILE A 85 9.55 9.43 -16.23
C ILE A 85 10.66 10.48 -16.34
N MET A 86 10.42 11.65 -15.76
CA MET A 86 11.44 12.70 -15.62
C MET A 86 11.92 12.69 -14.17
N ILE A 87 13.21 12.44 -13.93
CA ILE A 87 13.79 12.53 -12.58
C ILE A 87 14.05 13.99 -12.21
N ASP A 88 14.52 14.76 -13.19
CA ASP A 88 14.81 16.18 -13.13
C ASP A 88 14.43 16.79 -14.49
N ASP A 89 14.37 18.12 -14.59
CA ASP A 89 13.89 18.88 -15.76
C ASP A 89 14.61 18.54 -17.08
N ARG A 90 15.73 17.80 -17.02
CA ARG A 90 16.57 17.44 -18.16
C ARG A 90 16.87 15.96 -18.29
N VAL A 91 16.39 15.11 -17.38
CA VAL A 91 16.74 13.68 -17.36
C VAL A 91 15.48 12.85 -17.51
N GLN A 92 15.27 12.37 -18.75
CA GLN A 92 14.24 11.41 -19.09
C GLN A 92 14.79 9.99 -18.95
N THR A 93 14.04 9.12 -18.28
CA THR A 93 14.39 7.70 -18.05
C THR A 93 13.12 6.85 -18.05
N THR A 94 13.24 5.55 -17.75
CA THR A 94 12.12 4.61 -17.61
C THR A 94 12.11 4.00 -16.21
N LEU A 95 10.96 3.52 -15.73
CA LEU A 95 10.90 2.80 -14.46
C LEU A 95 11.79 1.54 -14.45
N ALA A 96 11.88 0.85 -15.59
CA ALA A 96 12.71 -0.34 -15.75
C ALA A 96 14.21 -0.03 -15.60
N SER A 97 14.70 1.03 -16.25
CA SER A 97 16.11 1.44 -16.17
C SER A 97 16.50 1.93 -14.78
N GLU A 98 15.55 2.45 -14.00
CA GLU A 98 15.77 2.88 -12.61
C GLU A 98 15.53 1.76 -11.58
N HIS A 99 15.29 0.52 -12.03
CA HIS A 99 14.99 -0.62 -11.15
C HIS A 99 13.78 -0.39 -10.23
N LEU A 100 12.77 0.32 -10.73
CA LEU A 100 11.52 0.66 -10.01
C LEU A 100 10.36 -0.28 -10.35
N LEU A 101 10.59 -1.32 -11.16
CA LEU A 101 9.63 -2.36 -11.49
C LEU A 101 9.85 -3.61 -10.62
N ASN A 102 8.79 -4.37 -10.39
CA ASN A 102 8.89 -5.64 -9.68
C ASN A 102 9.17 -6.79 -10.67
N GLU A 103 9.11 -8.04 -10.21
CA GLU A 103 9.37 -9.23 -11.05
C GLU A 103 8.33 -9.41 -12.17
N ASP A 104 7.15 -8.82 -12.05
CA ASP A 104 6.06 -8.85 -13.03
C ASP A 104 6.14 -7.71 -14.07
N GLY A 105 7.09 -6.78 -13.90
CA GLY A 105 7.26 -5.59 -14.75
C GLY A 105 6.52 -4.38 -14.21
#